data_AF-M1A6R6-F1
#
_entry.id   AF-M1A6R6-F1
#
_cell.length_a   1.000
_cell.length_b   1.000
_cell.length_c   1.000
_cell.angle_alpha   90.00
_cell.angle_beta   90.00
_cell.angle_gamma   90.00
#
_symmetry.space_group_name_H-M   'P 1'
#
loop_
_entity.id
_entity.type
_entity.pdbx_description
1 polymer ?
#
loop_
_entity_poly.entity_id
_entity_poly.type
_entity_poly.pdbx_seq_one_letter_code
_entity_poly.pdbx_strand_id
1 'polypeptide(L)'
;MAPKKGVAVAAKKKAEKTWKVVNPLLEKRPKHFGIGVALRRKKDVTRNVRRPRNVTLQRKKRILKMRLKVPPALNQFTKTLDKNLATNLFKMLLKYRPEDKAAKKERLVKRAEAEEKTHERKKPIIVKYGLKHTTYLIEQINKAQLV
;
A
#
# COMPACT_ATOMS: atom_id res chain seq x y z
N MET A 1 66.66 -32.88 32.53
CA MET A 1 66.45 -31.62 31.79
C MET A 1 66.53 -31.95 30.30
N ALA A 2 65.39 -32.09 29.62
CA ALA A 2 65.31 -32.53 28.23
C ALA A 2 64.74 -31.39 27.36
N PRO A 3 65.28 -31.11 26.16
CA PRO A 3 64.87 -29.96 25.36
C PRO A 3 63.49 -30.16 24.75
N LYS A 4 62.62 -29.17 24.95
CA LYS A 4 61.27 -29.08 24.36
C LYS A 4 61.39 -28.96 22.84
N LYS A 5 60.84 -29.93 22.10
CA LYS A 5 60.63 -29.88 20.64
C LYS A 5 59.77 -28.66 20.31
N GLY A 6 60.32 -27.76 19.49
CA GLY A 6 59.61 -26.57 18.99
C GLY A 6 58.42 -26.96 18.11
N VAL A 7 57.27 -26.38 18.42
CA VAL A 7 56.06 -26.47 17.60
C VAL A 7 56.25 -25.57 16.38
N ALA A 8 56.35 -26.18 15.20
CA ALA A 8 56.36 -25.46 13.94
C ALA A 8 55.00 -24.80 13.71
N VAL A 9 54.97 -23.47 13.73
CA VAL A 9 53.79 -22.68 13.34
C VAL A 9 53.54 -22.92 11.85
N ALA A 10 52.43 -23.59 11.55
CA ALA A 10 51.97 -23.80 10.18
C ALA A 10 51.80 -22.45 9.48
N ALA A 11 52.71 -22.16 8.55
CA ALA A 11 52.64 -20.99 7.70
C ALA A 11 51.31 -20.99 6.94
N LYS A 12 50.51 -19.92 7.07
CA LYS A 12 49.37 -19.64 6.21
C LYS A 12 49.83 -19.80 4.75
N LYS A 13 49.38 -20.86 4.08
CA LYS A 13 49.50 -20.99 2.62
C LYS A 13 48.92 -19.73 2.02
N LYS A 14 49.79 -18.90 1.43
CA LYS A 14 49.37 -17.80 0.57
C LYS A 14 48.52 -18.43 -0.51
N ALA A 15 47.23 -18.05 -0.57
CA ALA A 15 46.40 -18.39 -1.71
C ALA A 15 47.17 -17.98 -2.98
N GLU A 16 47.45 -18.95 -3.84
CA GLU A 16 48.11 -18.71 -5.11
C GLU A 16 47.35 -17.59 -5.83
N LYS A 17 48.09 -16.54 -6.19
CA LYS A 17 47.57 -15.49 -7.05
C LYS A 17 47.35 -16.13 -8.41
N THR A 18 46.15 -16.64 -8.65
CA THR A 18 45.70 -16.97 -9.99
C THR A 18 45.81 -15.70 -10.82
N TRP A 19 46.82 -15.61 -11.67
CA TRP A 19 46.97 -14.49 -12.59
C TRP A 19 45.74 -14.48 -13.49
N LYS A 20 44.87 -13.49 -13.31
CA LYS A 20 43.79 -13.22 -14.25
C LYS A 20 44.47 -12.87 -15.57
N VAL A 21 44.35 -13.73 -16.57
CA VAL A 21 44.80 -13.46 -17.94
C VAL A 21 44.05 -12.22 -18.42
N VAL A 22 44.69 -11.05 -18.33
CA VAL A 22 44.13 -9.81 -18.88
C VAL A 22 44.49 -9.81 -20.35
N ASN A 23 43.47 -9.93 -21.20
CA ASN A 23 43.65 -9.86 -22.65
C ASN A 23 44.32 -8.52 -23.01
N PRO A 24 45.51 -8.50 -23.64
CA PRO A 24 46.23 -7.28 -24.01
C PRO A 24 45.44 -6.35 -24.93
N LEU A 25 44.42 -6.88 -25.63
CA LEU A 25 43.53 -6.13 -26.51
C LEU A 25 42.42 -5.38 -25.74
N LEU A 26 42.23 -5.64 -24.44
CA LEU A 26 41.17 -5.05 -23.62
C LEU A 26 41.74 -4.09 -22.57
N GLU A 27 41.81 -2.80 -22.91
CA GLU A 27 42.26 -1.75 -22.02
C GLU A 27 41.17 -1.27 -21.05
N LYS A 28 41.53 -1.07 -19.77
CA LYS A 28 40.64 -0.41 -18.80
C LYS A 28 40.63 1.10 -19.06
N ARG A 29 39.47 1.66 -19.40
CA ARG A 29 39.27 3.11 -19.62
C ARG A 29 38.40 3.73 -18.52
N PRO A 30 38.95 3.98 -17.30
CA PRO A 30 38.19 4.57 -16.22
C PRO A 30 37.86 6.03 -16.56
N LYS A 31 36.57 6.39 -16.53
CA LYS A 31 36.12 7.77 -16.67
C LYS A 31 35.95 8.40 -15.29
N HIS A 32 36.55 9.56 -15.08
CA HIS A 32 36.39 10.36 -13.86
C HIS A 32 35.18 11.28 -13.99
N PHE A 33 34.10 11.01 -13.26
CA PHE A 33 32.83 11.76 -13.33
C PHE A 33 32.76 12.96 -12.37
N GLY A 34 33.92 13.48 -11.95
CA GLY A 34 34.01 14.73 -11.20
C GLY A 34 33.54 15.93 -12.01
N ILE A 35 33.36 17.06 -11.32
CA ILE A 35 32.92 18.32 -11.93
C ILE A 35 33.97 18.76 -12.97
N GLY A 36 33.54 19.04 -14.20
CA GLY A 36 34.40 19.58 -15.26
C GLY A 36 35.33 18.57 -15.98
N VAL A 37 35.31 17.28 -15.65
CA VAL A 37 36.26 16.31 -16.22
C VAL A 37 35.67 15.46 -17.35
N ALA A 38 34.59 14.72 -17.09
CA ALA A 38 33.96 13.85 -18.09
C ALA A 38 32.43 13.99 -18.08
N LEU A 39 31.78 13.65 -19.20
CA LEU A 39 30.31 13.65 -19.29
C LEU A 39 29.72 12.78 -18.17
N ARG A 40 28.88 13.39 -17.33
CA ARG A 40 28.23 12.70 -16.22
C ARG A 40 27.38 11.54 -16.73
N ARG A 41 27.41 10.43 -15.99
CA ARG A 41 26.47 9.33 -16.19
C ARG A 41 25.03 9.83 -16.03
N LYS A 42 24.10 9.24 -16.76
CA LYS A 42 22.65 9.44 -16.52
C LYS A 42 22.34 9.04 -15.08
N LYS A 43 21.72 9.93 -14.31
CA LYS A 43 21.27 9.71 -12.94
C LYS A 43 19.75 9.74 -12.89
N ASP A 44 19.17 9.16 -11.85
CA ASP A 44 17.75 9.35 -11.59
C ASP A 44 17.46 10.85 -11.33
N VAL A 45 16.58 11.42 -12.15
CA VAL A 45 16.16 12.82 -12.08
C VAL A 45 14.73 12.97 -11.55
N THR A 46 14.07 11.91 -11.08
CA THR A 46 12.67 11.90 -10.63
C THR A 46 12.29 12.99 -9.61
N ARG A 47 13.26 13.45 -8.79
CA ARG A 47 13.07 14.56 -7.84
C ARG A 47 13.14 15.94 -8.50
N ASN A 48 14.02 16.11 -9.48
CA ASN A 48 14.37 17.39 -10.09
C ASN A 48 13.60 17.65 -11.39
N VAL A 49 12.87 16.65 -11.89
CA VAL A 49 11.96 16.80 -13.03
C VAL A 49 10.83 17.76 -12.68
N ARG A 50 10.56 18.71 -13.59
CA ARG A 50 9.35 19.52 -13.57
C ARG A 50 8.15 18.62 -13.83
N ARG A 51 7.36 18.36 -12.78
CA ARG A 51 6.18 17.50 -12.86
C ARG A 51 4.96 18.24 -13.42
N PRO A 52 3.97 17.51 -13.98
CA PRO A 52 2.67 18.08 -14.35
C PRO A 52 2.02 18.85 -13.19
N ARG A 53 1.27 19.90 -13.50
CA ARG A 53 0.72 20.85 -12.51
C ARG A 53 -0.15 20.16 -11.47
N ASN A 54 -1.02 19.23 -11.87
CA ASN A 54 -1.87 18.45 -10.97
C ASN A 54 -1.07 17.67 -9.90
N VAL A 55 0.03 17.01 -10.29
CA VAL A 55 0.89 16.26 -9.37
C VAL A 55 1.58 17.20 -8.37
N THR A 56 2.05 18.36 -8.84
CA THR A 56 2.66 19.35 -7.93
C THR A 56 1.65 19.90 -6.93
N LEU A 57 0.42 20.17 -7.37
CA LEU A 57 -0.66 20.68 -6.52
C LEU A 57 -1.06 19.65 -5.45
N GLN A 58 -1.25 18.38 -5.83
CA GLN A 58 -1.58 17.29 -4.90
C GLN A 58 -0.48 17.13 -3.82
N ARG A 59 0.80 17.19 -4.22
CA ARG A 59 1.94 17.11 -3.30
C ARG A 59 2.03 18.30 -2.36
N LYS A 60 1.92 19.52 -2.89
CA LYS A 60 1.92 20.76 -2.09
C LYS A 60 0.75 20.77 -1.09
N LYS A 61 -0.44 20.35 -1.51
CA LYS A 61 -1.62 20.20 -0.62
C LYS A 61 -1.34 19.23 0.52
N ARG A 62 -0.71 18.08 0.26
CA ARG A 62 -0.33 17.12 1.30
C ARG A 62 0.71 17.71 2.27
N ILE A 63 1.73 18.40 1.75
CA ILE A 63 2.77 19.04 2.57
C ILE A 63 2.15 20.09 3.48
N LEU A 64 1.28 20.97 2.96
CA LEU A 64 0.61 21.98 3.77
C LEU A 64 -0.20 21.37 4.92
N LYS A 65 -0.97 20.31 4.65
CA LYS A 65 -1.73 19.58 5.69
C LYS A 65 -0.85 19.00 6.80
N MET A 66 0.38 18.59 6.48
CA MET A 66 1.33 18.04 7.46
C MET A 66 2.07 19.12 8.25
N ARG A 67 2.30 20.29 7.64
CA ARG A 67 3.10 21.37 8.23
C ARG A 67 2.29 22.33 9.08
N LEU A 68 1.00 22.48 8.78
CA LEU A 68 0.10 23.31 9.56
C LEU A 68 -0.48 22.52 10.74
N LYS A 69 -0.79 23.22 11.84
CA LYS A 69 -1.55 22.64 12.94
C LYS A 69 -2.99 22.40 12.49
N VAL A 70 -3.44 21.15 12.54
CA VAL A 70 -4.80 20.75 12.15
C VAL A 70 -5.70 20.73 13.38
N PRO A 71 -6.87 21.41 13.36
CA PRO A 71 -7.83 21.38 14.46
C PRO A 71 -8.28 19.96 14.83
N PRO A 72 -8.63 19.68 16.10
CA PRO A 72 -8.99 18.33 16.56
C PRO A 72 -10.18 17.74 15.81
N ALA A 73 -11.18 18.55 15.47
CA ALA A 73 -12.35 18.12 14.68
C ALA A 73 -12.00 17.58 13.29
N LEU A 74 -10.90 18.06 12.68
CA LEU A 74 -10.38 17.54 11.42
C LEU A 74 -9.37 16.42 11.63
N ASN A 75 -8.62 16.45 12.73
CA ASN A 75 -7.61 15.47 13.03
C ASN A 75 -8.18 14.09 13.38
N GLN A 76 -9.45 14.00 13.83
CA GLN A 76 -10.11 12.73 14.12
C GLN A 76 -10.12 11.78 12.91
N PHE A 77 -10.18 12.31 11.67
CA PHE A 77 -10.18 11.51 10.44
C PHE A 77 -8.81 10.91 10.09
N THR A 78 -7.74 11.30 10.78
CA THR A 78 -6.41 10.69 10.61
C THR A 78 -6.25 9.41 11.43
N LYS A 79 -7.08 9.25 12.48
CA LYS A 79 -7.08 8.09 13.37
C LYS A 79 -7.98 7.02 12.76
N THR A 80 -7.36 6.05 12.09
CA THR A 80 -8.07 4.93 11.45
C THR A 80 -7.99 3.67 12.31
N LEU A 81 -8.91 2.73 12.10
CA LEU A 81 -8.80 1.37 12.64
C LEU A 81 -7.51 0.70 12.15
N ASP A 82 -6.95 -0.20 12.95
CA ASP A 82 -5.80 -1.00 12.57
C ASP A 82 -6.16 -1.98 11.43
N LYS A 83 -5.13 -2.45 10.73
CA LYS A 83 -5.32 -3.29 9.54
C LYS A 83 -6.08 -4.58 9.87
N ASN A 84 -5.83 -5.20 11.02
CA ASN A 84 -6.44 -6.48 11.37
C ASN A 84 -7.93 -6.29 11.63
N LEU A 85 -8.30 -5.33 12.48
CA LEU A 85 -9.70 -5.02 12.75
C LEU A 85 -10.45 -4.56 11.49
N ALA A 86 -9.84 -3.72 10.66
CA ALA A 86 -10.43 -3.28 9.40
C ALA A 86 -10.74 -4.46 8.47
N THR A 87 -9.83 -5.42 8.34
CA THR A 87 -10.07 -6.60 7.48
C THR A 87 -11.23 -7.45 8.00
N ASN A 88 -11.36 -7.62 9.31
CA ASN A 88 -12.48 -8.36 9.91
C ASN A 88 -13.80 -7.62 9.72
N LEU A 89 -13.80 -6.30 9.91
CA LEU A 89 -14.97 -5.45 9.66
C LEU A 89 -15.45 -5.56 8.21
N PHE A 90 -14.54 -5.44 7.23
CA PHE A 90 -14.92 -5.56 5.81
C PHE A 90 -15.43 -6.95 5.45
N LYS A 91 -14.87 -8.03 6.02
CA LYS A 91 -15.42 -9.40 5.83
C LYS A 91 -16.85 -9.52 6.32
N MET A 92 -17.16 -8.94 7.49
CA MET A 92 -18.53 -8.92 8.03
C MET A 92 -19.47 -8.10 7.14
N LEU A 93 -19.05 -6.91 6.70
CA LEU A 93 -19.87 -6.03 5.85
C LEU A 93 -20.14 -6.63 4.47
N LEU A 94 -19.19 -7.39 3.90
CA LEU A 94 -19.37 -8.08 2.62
C LEU A 94 -20.51 -9.11 2.65
N LYS A 95 -20.74 -9.77 3.79
CA LYS A 95 -21.87 -10.70 3.96
C LYS A 95 -23.22 -10.01 3.85
N TYR A 96 -23.31 -8.75 4.27
CA TYR A 96 -24.55 -7.96 4.29
C TYR A 96 -24.64 -6.97 3.12
N ARG A 97 -23.91 -7.22 2.02
CA ARG A 97 -23.89 -6.35 0.85
C ARG A 97 -25.31 -6.23 0.24
N PRO A 98 -25.72 -5.03 -0.20
CA PRO A 98 -26.98 -4.85 -0.93
C PRO A 98 -26.98 -5.59 -2.28
N GLU A 99 -28.17 -5.91 -2.76
CA GLU A 99 -28.37 -6.57 -4.05
C GLU A 99 -27.79 -5.75 -5.21
N ASP A 100 -27.11 -6.44 -6.12
CA ASP A 100 -26.72 -5.86 -7.40
C ASP A 100 -27.94 -5.72 -8.34
N LYS A 101 -27.83 -4.86 -9.35
CA LYS A 101 -28.94 -4.59 -10.30
C LYS A 101 -29.44 -5.86 -11.00
N ALA A 102 -28.54 -6.79 -11.35
CA ALA A 102 -28.89 -8.07 -11.98
C ALA A 102 -29.68 -8.98 -11.02
N ALA A 103 -29.16 -9.19 -9.81
CA ALA A 103 -29.82 -9.97 -8.77
C ALA A 103 -31.21 -9.40 -8.43
N LYS A 104 -31.34 -8.07 -8.38
CA LYS A 104 -32.63 -7.40 -8.17
C LYS A 104 -33.62 -7.68 -9.30
N LYS A 105 -33.16 -7.68 -10.56
CA LYS A 105 -34.02 -8.03 -11.72
C LYS A 105 -34.49 -9.46 -11.63
N GLU A 106 -33.59 -10.42 -11.43
CA GLU A 106 -33.93 -11.83 -11.27
C GLU A 106 -34.92 -12.05 -10.13
N ARG A 107 -34.72 -11.37 -8.99
CA ARG A 107 -35.65 -11.44 -7.85
C ARG A 107 -37.03 -10.89 -8.20
N LEU A 108 -37.12 -9.83 -8.99
CA LEU A 108 -38.40 -9.26 -9.42
C LEU A 108 -39.12 -10.15 -10.43
N VAL A 109 -38.40 -10.73 -11.39
CA VAL A 109 -38.94 -11.70 -12.36
C VAL A 109 -39.47 -12.94 -11.64
N LYS A 110 -38.64 -13.57 -10.79
CA LYS A 110 -39.04 -14.71 -9.96
C LYS A 110 -40.22 -14.40 -9.04
N ARG A 111 -40.34 -13.14 -8.61
CA ARG A 111 -41.48 -12.70 -7.80
C ARG A 111 -42.75 -12.61 -8.62
N ALA A 112 -42.70 -12.01 -9.81
CA ALA A 112 -43.85 -11.90 -10.70
C ALA A 112 -44.36 -13.29 -11.12
N GLU A 113 -43.46 -14.24 -11.35
CA GLU A 113 -43.80 -15.64 -11.64
C GLU A 113 -44.42 -16.39 -10.44
N ALA A 114 -44.17 -15.95 -9.20
CA ALA A 114 -44.59 -16.65 -7.98
C ALA A 114 -45.80 -16.01 -7.27
N GLU A 115 -46.45 -15.00 -7.88
CA GLU A 115 -47.49 -14.17 -7.26
C GLU A 115 -48.88 -14.83 -7.11
N GLU A 116 -48.98 -16.17 -7.02
CA GLU A 116 -50.21 -16.86 -6.56
C GLU A 116 -50.20 -17.25 -5.07
N LYS A 117 -49.07 -17.20 -4.35
CA LYS A 117 -49.02 -17.56 -2.92
C LYS A 117 -48.34 -16.48 -2.08
N THR A 118 -49.15 -15.73 -1.33
CA THR A 118 -48.74 -14.73 -0.33
C THR A 118 -47.99 -15.37 0.83
N HIS A 119 -46.70 -15.62 0.65
CA HIS A 119 -45.79 -16.01 1.74
C HIS A 119 -45.21 -14.76 2.42
N GLU A 120 -45.26 -14.74 3.76
CA GLU A 120 -44.61 -13.74 4.59
C GLU A 120 -43.09 -13.73 4.35
N ARG A 121 -42.54 -12.57 3.97
CA ARG A 121 -41.12 -12.43 3.65
C ARG A 121 -40.36 -11.80 4.80
N LYS A 122 -39.29 -12.48 5.24
CA LYS A 122 -38.31 -11.92 6.18
C LYS A 122 -37.60 -10.72 5.53
N LYS A 123 -37.55 -9.59 6.22
CA LYS A 123 -36.85 -8.38 5.75
C LYS A 123 -35.34 -8.67 5.67
N PRO A 124 -34.68 -8.44 4.53
CA PRO A 124 -33.26 -8.71 4.40
C PRO A 124 -32.44 -7.75 5.27
N ILE A 125 -31.46 -8.30 5.98
CA ILE A 125 -30.48 -7.54 6.75
C ILE A 125 -29.38 -7.09 5.79
N ILE A 126 -29.22 -5.78 5.62
CA ILE A 126 -28.36 -5.19 4.60
C ILE A 126 -27.61 -3.99 5.21
N VAL A 127 -26.36 -3.80 4.80
CA VAL A 127 -25.58 -2.58 5.07
C VAL A 127 -26.28 -1.37 4.47
N LYS A 128 -26.60 -0.40 5.30
CA LYS A 128 -27.21 0.87 4.88
C LYS A 128 -26.13 1.78 4.29
N TYR A 129 -26.46 2.49 3.21
CA TYR A 129 -25.53 3.35 2.50
C TYR A 129 -26.20 4.66 2.02
N GLY A 130 -25.37 5.65 1.69
CA GLY A 130 -25.80 6.96 1.17
C GLY A 130 -25.95 8.00 2.28
N LEU A 131 -25.35 9.18 2.05
CA LEU A 131 -25.18 10.22 3.08
C LEU A 131 -26.51 10.61 3.76
N LYS A 132 -27.56 10.87 2.96
CA LYS A 132 -28.88 11.24 3.47
C LYS A 132 -29.54 10.12 4.28
N HIS A 133 -29.35 8.87 3.88
CA HIS A 133 -29.97 7.74 4.58
C HIS A 133 -29.24 7.44 5.89
N THR A 134 -27.90 7.50 5.87
CA THR A 134 -27.08 7.29 7.07
C THR A 134 -27.33 8.36 8.12
N THR A 135 -27.40 9.65 7.75
CA THR A 135 -27.69 10.73 8.70
C THR A 135 -29.06 10.56 9.34
N TYR A 136 -30.08 10.26 8.51
CA TYR A 136 -31.42 9.96 9.03
C TYR A 136 -31.42 8.80 10.03
N LEU A 137 -30.70 7.70 9.77
CA LEU A 137 -30.64 6.56 10.69
C LEU A 137 -29.89 6.86 12.00
N ILE A 138 -28.95 7.81 11.98
CA ILE A 138 -28.24 8.27 13.17
C ILE A 138 -29.15 9.18 14.01
N GLU A 139 -29.90 10.07 13.37
CA GLU A 139 -30.85 10.99 14.04
C GLU A 139 -32.06 10.25 14.62
N GLN A 140 -32.51 9.19 13.94
CA GLN A 140 -33.57 8.33 14.42
C GLN A 140 -33.02 7.42 15.52
N ILE A 141 -33.18 7.87 16.77
CA ILE A 141 -32.64 7.27 18.00
C ILE A 141 -32.40 5.76 17.86
N ASN A 142 -31.11 5.39 17.84
CA ASN A 142 -30.57 4.02 17.90
C ASN A 142 -30.95 3.05 16.76
N LYS A 143 -31.36 3.53 15.57
CA LYS A 143 -31.57 2.63 14.41
C LYS A 143 -30.26 2.16 13.77
N ALA A 144 -29.19 2.95 13.85
CA ALA A 144 -27.85 2.56 13.43
C ALA A 144 -27.06 2.01 14.64
N GLN A 145 -26.62 0.75 14.55
CA GLN A 145 -25.79 0.12 15.60
C GLN A 145 -24.29 0.44 15.44
N LEU A 146 -23.83 0.63 14.20
CA LEU A 146 -22.44 0.90 13.86
C LEU A 146 -22.39 1.86 12.66
N VAL A 147 -21.52 2.87 12.71
CA VAL A 147 -21.32 3.90 11.68
C VAL A 147 -19.84 3.96 11.29
#